data_AF-G8JL46-F1
#
_entry.id   AF-G8JL46-F1
#
_cell.length_a   1.000
_cell.length_b   1.000
_cell.length_c   1.000
_cell.angle_alpha   90.00
_cell.angle_beta   90.00
_cell.angle_gamma   90.00
#
_symmetry.space_group_name_H-M   'P 1'
#
loop_
_entity.id
_entity.type
_entity.pdbx_description
1 polymer ?
#
loop_
_entity_poly.entity_id
_entity_poly.type
_entity_poly.pdbx_seq_one_letter_code
_entity_poly.pdbx_strand_id
1 'polypeptide(L)'
;VAKTALSEARTALALALYLLALRALVQLSLQRLVLSRTSGLQGEFDARQARDYLEHITAIGPRTTGSTENEILTVQYLLEQIKLIEAQSNSLHSISVDIQRPTGSFSIDFLGGFTSYYDNITNVVVKLEPRDGAESAILANCHFDSVANSPGKPWFYYSTSLGQFDSSIY
;
A
#
# COMPACT_ATOMS: atom_id res chain seq x y z
N VAL A 1 -3.26 46.76 30.82
CA VAL A 1 -2.77 46.88 29.43
C VAL A 1 -1.38 46.27 29.26
N ALA A 2 -0.33 46.77 29.95
CA ALA A 2 1.05 46.25 29.76
C ALA A 2 1.28 44.77 30.15
N LYS A 3 0.64 44.27 31.23
CA LYS A 3 0.75 42.86 31.65
C LYS A 3 0.14 41.89 30.64
N THR A 4 -0.96 42.29 30.00
CA THR A 4 -1.68 41.50 29.00
C THR A 4 -0.89 41.38 27.69
N ALA A 5 -0.27 42.48 27.26
CA ALA A 5 0.61 42.49 26.08
C ALA A 5 1.85 41.59 26.24
N LEU A 6 2.43 41.52 27.45
CA LEU A 6 3.58 40.65 27.74
C LEU A 6 3.19 39.16 27.71
N SER A 7 1.99 38.80 28.19
CA SER A 7 1.47 37.43 28.07
C SER A 7 1.17 37.04 26.63
N GLU A 8 0.62 37.96 25.82
CA GLU A 8 0.36 37.73 24.40
C GLU A 8 1.65 37.53 23.60
N ALA A 9 2.67 38.35 23.85
CA ALA A 9 3.98 38.21 23.20
C ALA A 9 4.66 36.87 23.53
N ARG A 10 4.54 36.39 24.78
CA ARG A 10 5.04 35.08 25.20
C ARG A 10 4.30 33.93 24.52
N THR A 11 2.98 34.00 24.45
CA THR A 11 2.17 33.00 23.75
C THR A 11 2.49 32.97 22.26
N ALA A 12 2.63 34.13 21.61
CA ALA A 12 3.01 34.23 20.20
C ALA A 12 4.40 33.63 19.94
N LEU A 13 5.37 33.89 20.81
CA LEU A 13 6.71 33.30 20.71
C LEU A 13 6.66 31.78 20.87
N ALA A 14 5.93 31.27 21.86
CA ALA A 14 5.78 29.82 22.06
C ALA A 14 5.12 29.14 20.86
N LEU A 15 4.08 29.75 20.29
CA LEU A 15 3.43 29.25 19.08
C LEU A 15 4.38 29.26 17.88
N ALA A 16 5.16 30.33 17.70
CA ALA A 16 6.13 30.42 16.62
C ALA A 16 7.22 29.33 16.74
N LEU A 17 7.76 29.12 17.94
CA LEU A 17 8.73 28.05 18.20
C LEU A 17 8.13 26.66 17.97
N TYR A 18 6.88 26.44 18.38
CA TYR A 18 6.16 25.18 18.13
C TYR A 18 5.98 24.93 16.62
N LEU A 19 5.54 25.93 15.86
CA LEU A 19 5.39 25.81 14.40
C LEU A 19 6.74 25.59 13.70
N LEU A 20 7.82 26.24 14.16
CA LEU A 20 9.16 26.00 13.65
C LEU A 20 9.67 24.59 13.96
N ALA A 21 9.42 24.10 15.18
CA ALA A 21 9.77 22.73 15.57
C ALA A 21 8.99 21.70 14.74
N LEU A 22 7.68 21.89 14.56
CA LEU A 22 6.87 21.06 13.66
C LEU A 22 7.40 21.09 12.23
N ARG A 23 7.73 22.27 11.70
CA ARG A 23 8.29 22.41 10.36
C ARG A 23 9.63 21.69 10.24
N ALA A 24 10.51 21.81 11.23
CA ALA A 24 11.78 21.11 11.27
C ALA A 24 11.59 19.59 11.32
N LEU A 25 10.65 19.09 12.15
CA LEU A 25 10.29 17.67 12.21
C LEU A 25 9.77 17.14 10.86
N VAL A 26 8.88 17.90 10.21
CA VAL A 26 8.37 17.54 8.87
C VAL A 26 9.50 17.51 7.84
N GLN A 27 10.39 18.49 7.84
CA GLN A 27 11.52 18.54 6.91
C GLN A 27 12.51 17.40 7.16
N LEU A 28 12.81 17.09 8.42
CA LEU A 28 13.65 15.94 8.80
C LEU A 28 13.00 14.62 8.40
N SER A 29 11.70 14.45 8.61
CA SER A 29 10.96 13.26 8.18
C SER A 29 10.98 13.10 6.67
N LEU A 30 10.73 14.18 5.91
CA LEU A 30 10.80 14.18 4.45
C LEU A 30 12.22 13.82 3.97
N GLN A 31 13.24 14.42 4.57
CA GLN A 31 14.64 14.12 4.24
C GLN A 31 14.99 12.67 4.55
N ARG A 32 14.50 12.11 5.66
CA ARG A 32 14.84 10.77 6.11
C ARG A 32 14.08 9.65 5.41
N LEU A 33 12.80 9.85 5.10
CA LEU A 33 11.95 8.81 4.51
C LEU A 33 11.83 8.92 3.00
N VAL A 34 11.80 10.14 2.46
CA VAL A 34 11.54 10.36 1.03
C VAL A 34 12.83 10.66 0.27
N LEU A 35 13.77 11.37 0.89
CA LEU A 35 15.00 11.82 0.23
C LEU A 35 16.27 11.14 0.70
N SER A 36 16.22 10.26 1.72
CA SER A 36 17.38 9.47 2.16
C SER A 36 17.76 8.53 1.04
N ARG A 37 18.61 9.01 0.15
CA ARG A 37 19.55 8.17 -0.56
C ARG A 37 20.67 7.88 0.42
N THR A 38 20.45 6.93 1.32
CA THR A 38 21.57 6.31 2.04
C THR A 38 22.26 5.37 1.08
N SER A 39 23.11 5.96 0.24
CA SER A 39 24.05 5.26 -0.67
C SER A 39 23.37 4.48 -1.81
N GLY A 40 23.98 4.51 -3.00
CA GLY A 40 23.54 3.73 -4.16
C GLY A 40 23.77 2.21 -4.00
N LEU A 41 23.42 1.65 -2.83
CA LEU A 41 23.40 0.22 -2.60
C LEU A 41 22.12 -0.33 -3.24
N GLN A 42 22.29 -1.25 -4.19
CA GLN A 42 21.19 -1.99 -4.79
C GLN A 42 20.44 -2.74 -3.67
N GLY A 43 19.12 -2.52 -3.57
CA GLY A 43 18.25 -3.28 -2.65
C GLY A 43 17.61 -2.49 -1.49
N GLU A 44 17.78 -1.18 -1.39
CA GLU A 44 17.04 -0.35 -0.42
C GLU A 44 15.66 0.11 -0.95
N PHE A 45 14.73 0.38 -0.04
CA PHE A 45 13.40 0.91 -0.36
C PHE A 45 13.49 2.31 -1.00
N ASP A 46 12.83 2.51 -2.14
CA ASP A 46 12.72 3.81 -2.81
C ASP A 46 11.32 4.42 -2.64
N ALA A 47 11.24 5.41 -1.75
CA ALA A 47 10.00 6.12 -1.46
C ALA A 47 9.46 6.94 -2.65
N ARG A 48 10.32 7.39 -3.57
CA ARG A 48 9.88 8.10 -4.78
C ARG A 48 9.23 7.12 -5.74
N GLN A 49 9.85 5.98 -5.99
CA GLN A 49 9.25 4.93 -6.81
C GLN A 49 7.91 4.45 -6.22
N ALA A 50 7.86 4.23 -4.90
CA ALA A 50 6.61 3.88 -4.23
C ALA A 50 5.52 4.96 -4.38
N ARG A 51 5.92 6.24 -4.34
CA ARG A 51 5.02 7.38 -4.57
C ARG A 51 4.54 7.43 -6.02
N ASP A 52 5.40 7.16 -6.99
CA ASP A 52 5.04 7.11 -8.41
C ASP A 52 4.00 6.01 -8.63
N TYR A 53 4.18 4.80 -8.06
CA TYR A 53 3.19 3.74 -8.16
C TYR A 53 1.83 4.15 -7.57
N LEU A 54 1.85 4.84 -6.43
CA LEU A 54 0.64 5.35 -5.79
C LEU A 54 -0.06 6.41 -6.65
N GLU A 55 0.69 7.31 -7.28
CA GLU A 55 0.12 8.36 -8.12
C GLU A 55 -0.50 7.77 -9.40
N HIS A 56 0.14 6.78 -10.02
CA HIS A 56 -0.42 6.08 -11.18
C HIS A 56 -1.72 5.34 -10.84
N ILE A 57 -1.73 4.53 -9.77
CA ILE A 57 -2.93 3.76 -9.43
C ILE A 57 -4.09 4.67 -9.02
N THR A 58 -3.81 5.79 -8.32
CA THR A 58 -4.85 6.74 -7.92
C THR A 58 -5.34 7.63 -9.06
N ALA A 59 -4.52 7.86 -10.09
CA ALA A 59 -4.90 8.58 -11.30
C ALA A 59 -5.92 7.82 -12.17
N ILE A 60 -6.06 6.50 -12.00
CA ILE A 60 -7.12 5.70 -12.66
C ILE A 60 -8.52 6.20 -12.27
N GLY A 61 -8.67 6.81 -11.09
CA GLY A 61 -9.95 7.31 -10.57
C GLY A 61 -10.56 6.36 -9.52
N PRO A 62 -11.85 6.52 -9.18
CA PRO A 62 -12.53 5.60 -8.26
C PRO A 62 -12.53 4.16 -8.80
N ARG A 63 -12.03 3.22 -8.01
CA ARG A 63 -11.88 1.79 -8.32
C ARG A 63 -12.84 0.98 -7.48
N THR A 64 -14.13 1.31 -7.55
CA THR A 64 -15.14 0.53 -6.83
C THR A 64 -15.19 -0.88 -7.41
N THR A 65 -15.28 -1.88 -6.54
CA THR A 65 -15.40 -3.29 -6.91
C THR A 65 -16.42 -3.51 -8.03
N GLY A 66 -16.04 -4.26 -9.06
CA GLY A 66 -16.86 -4.49 -10.26
C GLY A 66 -16.78 -3.39 -11.35
N SER A 67 -16.13 -2.26 -11.09
CA SER A 67 -15.93 -1.23 -12.12
C SER A 67 -14.81 -1.59 -13.11
N THR A 68 -14.82 -0.98 -14.30
CA THR A 68 -13.76 -1.16 -15.29
C THR A 68 -12.40 -0.68 -14.76
N GLU A 69 -12.39 0.40 -14.00
CA GLU A 69 -11.22 0.95 -13.33
C GLU A 69 -10.58 -0.08 -12.38
N ASN A 70 -11.40 -0.78 -11.60
CA ASN A 70 -10.92 -1.80 -10.65
C ASN A 70 -10.53 -3.10 -11.35
N GLU A 71 -11.46 -3.72 -12.07
CA GLU A 71 -11.33 -5.11 -12.55
C GLU A 71 -10.43 -5.25 -13.78
N ILE A 72 -10.25 -4.17 -14.56
CA ILE A 72 -9.52 -4.20 -15.82
C ILE A 72 -8.30 -3.29 -15.76
N LEU A 73 -8.49 -1.98 -15.60
CA LEU A 73 -7.39 -1.01 -15.74
C LEU A 73 -6.34 -1.19 -14.64
N THR A 74 -6.78 -1.34 -13.39
CA THR A 74 -5.87 -1.51 -12.26
C THR A 74 -5.17 -2.85 -12.30
N VAL A 75 -5.90 -3.94 -12.62
CA VAL A 75 -5.32 -5.28 -12.76
C VAL A 75 -4.27 -5.28 -13.88
N GLN A 76 -4.57 -4.68 -15.04
CA GLN A 76 -3.60 -4.57 -16.13
C GLN A 76 -2.34 -3.80 -15.70
N TYR A 77 -2.51 -2.67 -15.02
CA TYR A 77 -1.39 -1.88 -14.50
C TYR A 77 -0.53 -2.70 -13.55
N LEU A 78 -1.13 -3.43 -12.60
CA LEU A 78 -0.40 -4.30 -11.66
C LEU A 78 0.40 -5.38 -12.40
N LEU A 79 -0.21 -6.08 -13.36
CA LEU A 79 0.47 -7.11 -14.14
C LEU A 79 1.64 -6.55 -14.96
N GLU A 80 1.50 -5.35 -15.51
CA GLU A 80 2.58 -4.65 -16.20
C GLU A 80 3.74 -4.35 -15.26
N GLN A 81 3.46 -3.79 -14.07
CA GLN A 81 4.50 -3.50 -13.09
C GLN A 81 5.21 -4.77 -12.59
N ILE A 82 4.46 -5.85 -12.33
CA ILE A 82 5.02 -7.14 -11.91
C ILE A 82 5.95 -7.70 -12.99
N LYS A 83 5.55 -7.62 -14.26
CA LYS A 83 6.38 -8.06 -15.38
C LYS A 83 7.68 -7.26 -15.52
N LEU A 84 7.62 -5.94 -15.28
CA LEU A 84 8.82 -5.09 -15.26
C LEU A 84 9.75 -5.48 -14.10
N ILE A 85 9.20 -5.77 -12.92
CA ILE A 85 9.95 -6.24 -11.75
C ILE A 85 10.59 -7.60 -12.05
N GLU A 86 9.85 -8.54 -12.65
CA GLU A 86 10.36 -9.85 -13.05
C GLU A 86 11.54 -9.73 -14.03
N ALA A 87 11.42 -8.88 -15.04
CA ALA A 87 12.50 -8.65 -16.02
C ALA A 87 13.78 -8.05 -15.41
N GLN A 88 13.66 -7.36 -14.28
CA GLN A 88 14.78 -6.76 -13.55
C GLN A 88 15.27 -7.65 -12.39
N SER A 89 14.58 -8.76 -12.11
CA SER A 89 14.86 -9.63 -10.97
C SER A 89 16.10 -10.50 -11.17
N ASN A 90 16.70 -10.94 -10.06
CA ASN A 90 17.86 -11.83 -10.08
C ASN A 90 17.44 -13.27 -10.42
N SER A 91 18.26 -13.98 -11.19
CA SER A 91 18.04 -15.38 -11.59
C SER A 91 17.95 -16.39 -10.45
N LEU A 92 18.33 -16.03 -9.22
CA LEU A 92 18.21 -16.89 -8.03
C LEU A 92 16.75 -17.10 -7.56
N HIS A 93 15.85 -16.17 -7.90
CA HIS A 93 14.45 -16.26 -7.52
C HIS A 93 13.56 -16.49 -8.75
N SER A 94 12.35 -16.97 -8.49
CA SER A 94 11.26 -17.03 -9.46
C SER A 94 10.09 -16.20 -8.94
N ILE A 95 9.47 -15.47 -9.86
CA ILE A 95 8.23 -14.73 -9.62
C ILE A 95 7.15 -15.42 -10.44
N SER A 96 6.04 -15.78 -9.80
CA SER A 96 4.84 -16.28 -10.48
C SER A 96 3.62 -15.47 -10.07
N VAL A 97 2.67 -15.36 -10.99
CA VAL A 97 1.45 -14.57 -10.81
C VAL A 97 0.24 -15.44 -11.07
N ASP A 98 -0.74 -15.37 -10.16
CA ASP A 98 -2.04 -16.00 -10.29
C ASP A 98 -3.14 -14.95 -10.19
N ILE A 99 -4.17 -15.05 -11.04
CA ILE A 99 -5.32 -14.16 -11.04
C ILE A 99 -6.53 -14.96 -10.60
N GLN A 100 -6.99 -14.70 -9.39
CA GLN A 100 -8.11 -15.43 -8.78
C GLN A 100 -9.40 -14.63 -8.90
N ARG A 101 -10.52 -15.35 -9.04
CA ARG A 101 -11.87 -14.75 -9.07
C ARG A 101 -12.87 -15.48 -8.17
N PRO A 102 -12.67 -15.44 -6.85
CA PRO A 102 -13.58 -16.10 -5.92
C PRO A 102 -14.94 -15.39 -5.82
N THR A 103 -15.96 -16.19 -5.52
CA THR A 103 -17.30 -15.77 -5.11
C THR A 103 -17.56 -16.29 -3.71
N GLY A 104 -18.13 -15.47 -2.84
CA GLY A 104 -18.35 -15.84 -1.45
C GLY A 104 -19.09 -14.77 -0.66
N SER A 105 -19.17 -15.00 0.65
CA SER A 105 -19.79 -14.05 1.57
C SER A 105 -19.15 -14.12 2.94
N PHE A 106 -19.20 -13.01 3.66
CA PHE A 106 -18.83 -12.93 5.06
C PHE A 106 -19.82 -12.05 5.82
N SER A 107 -20.06 -12.38 7.08
CA SER A 107 -20.91 -11.58 7.95
C SER A 107 -20.05 -10.64 8.80
N ILE A 108 -20.45 -9.38 8.85
CA ILE A 108 -19.88 -8.35 9.72
C ILE A 108 -20.94 -8.01 10.76
N ASP A 109 -20.58 -7.99 12.04
CA ASP A 109 -21.44 -7.49 13.12
C ASP A 109 -21.50 -5.95 13.12
N PHE A 110 -21.96 -5.37 12.01
CA PHE A 110 -22.22 -3.95 11.86
C PHE A 110 -23.74 -3.71 11.92
N LEU A 111 -24.18 -2.83 12.82
CA LEU A 111 -25.59 -2.45 13.01
C LEU A 111 -26.59 -3.62 13.14
N GLY A 112 -26.20 -4.74 13.74
CA GLY A 112 -27.07 -5.89 13.97
C GLY A 112 -26.95 -7.03 12.95
N GLY A 113 -25.90 -7.00 12.11
CA GLY A 113 -25.52 -8.10 11.24
C GLY A 113 -25.69 -7.74 9.77
N PHE A 114 -24.58 -7.50 9.07
CA PHE A 114 -24.56 -7.25 7.64
C PHE A 114 -23.76 -8.37 6.97
N THR A 115 -24.42 -9.17 6.13
CA THR A 115 -23.71 -10.15 5.28
C THR A 115 -23.28 -9.46 4.00
N SER A 116 -21.97 -9.32 3.84
CA SER A 116 -21.36 -8.87 2.60
C SER A 116 -21.19 -10.07 1.68
N TYR A 117 -21.77 -9.99 0.48
CA TYR A 117 -21.60 -10.96 -0.60
C TYR A 117 -20.73 -10.35 -1.69
N TYR A 118 -19.81 -11.13 -2.21
CA TYR A 118 -18.92 -10.75 -3.29
C TYR A 118 -18.94 -11.83 -4.37
N ASP A 119 -18.92 -11.40 -5.63
CA ASP A 119 -19.05 -12.30 -6.77
C ASP A 119 -17.94 -12.03 -7.77
N ASN A 120 -17.16 -13.07 -8.10
CA ASN A 120 -16.16 -13.06 -9.14
C ASN A 120 -15.15 -11.88 -9.01
N ILE A 121 -14.72 -11.60 -7.78
CA ILE A 121 -13.82 -10.48 -7.47
C ILE A 121 -12.41 -10.78 -7.94
N THR A 122 -11.79 -9.88 -8.70
CA THR A 122 -10.41 -10.12 -9.15
C THR A 122 -9.41 -9.90 -8.01
N ASN A 123 -8.62 -10.94 -7.70
CA ASN A 123 -7.42 -10.85 -6.87
C ASN A 123 -6.19 -11.10 -7.73
N VAL A 124 -5.10 -10.38 -7.44
CA VAL A 124 -3.78 -10.62 -8.06
C VAL A 124 -2.85 -11.14 -6.97
N VAL A 125 -2.41 -12.39 -7.12
CA VAL A 125 -1.50 -13.05 -6.17
C VAL A 125 -0.13 -13.16 -6.83
N VAL A 126 0.90 -12.68 -6.15
CA VAL A 126 2.29 -12.76 -6.63
C VAL A 126 3.08 -13.60 -5.64
N LYS A 127 3.73 -14.65 -6.13
CA LYS A 127 4.61 -15.50 -5.35
C LYS A 127 6.05 -15.23 -5.77
N LEU A 128 6.88 -14.85 -4.79
CA LEU A 128 8.33 -14.76 -4.93
C LEU A 128 8.95 -15.88 -4.11
N GLU A 129 9.77 -16.73 -4.73
CA GLU A 129 10.45 -17.82 -4.05
C GLU A 129 11.85 -18.08 -4.63
N PRO A 130 12.77 -18.69 -3.87
CA PRO A 130 13.99 -19.28 -4.43
C PRO A 130 13.62 -20.36 -5.45
N ARG A 131 14.42 -20.51 -6.51
CA ARG A 131 14.16 -21.52 -7.54
C ARG A 131 14.18 -22.97 -7.03
N ASP A 132 14.92 -23.22 -5.96
CA ASP A 132 14.98 -24.53 -5.31
C ASP A 132 13.79 -24.78 -4.35
N GLY A 133 12.85 -23.83 -4.29
CA GLY A 133 11.67 -23.87 -3.43
C GLY A 133 11.89 -23.19 -2.06
N ALA A 134 10.78 -22.95 -1.36
CA ALA A 134 10.78 -22.44 0.01
C ALA A 134 9.92 -23.33 0.92
N GLU A 135 10.41 -23.62 2.12
CA GLU A 135 9.67 -24.39 3.14
C GLU A 135 8.64 -23.52 3.89
N SER A 136 8.77 -22.20 3.82
CA SER A 136 7.92 -21.25 4.54
C SER A 136 7.73 -19.98 3.72
N ALA A 137 6.56 -19.36 3.88
CA ALA A 137 6.19 -18.15 3.17
C ALA A 137 5.52 -17.15 4.11
N ILE A 138 5.61 -15.87 3.74
CA ILE A 138 4.91 -14.77 4.41
C ILE A 138 3.95 -14.16 3.39
N LEU A 139 2.69 -13.96 3.79
CA LEU A 139 1.70 -13.27 2.99
C LEU A 139 1.62 -11.80 3.38
N ALA A 140 2.09 -10.93 2.51
CA ALA A 140 1.79 -9.50 2.59
C ALA A 140 0.58 -9.23 1.69
N ASN A 141 -0.47 -8.60 2.23
CA ASN A 141 -1.65 -8.26 1.46
C ASN A 141 -1.96 -6.76 1.52
N CYS A 142 -2.69 -6.32 0.50
CA CYS A 142 -3.32 -5.01 0.45
C CYS A 142 -4.53 -5.09 -0.47
N HIS A 143 -5.35 -4.06 -0.42
CA HIS A 143 -6.53 -3.91 -1.25
C HIS A 143 -6.31 -2.75 -2.23
N PHE A 144 -6.65 -2.97 -3.50
CA PHE A 144 -6.46 -1.97 -4.57
C PHE A 144 -7.76 -1.28 -4.97
N ASP A 145 -8.90 -1.80 -4.55
CA ASP A 145 -10.21 -1.21 -4.71
C ASP A 145 -10.36 0.06 -3.85
N SER A 146 -11.36 0.87 -4.19
CA SER A 146 -11.71 2.05 -3.42
C SER A 146 -13.21 2.13 -3.16
N VAL A 147 -13.55 2.77 -2.04
CA VAL A 147 -14.93 3.13 -1.75
C VAL A 147 -15.49 4.04 -2.86
N ALA A 148 -16.80 3.99 -3.05
CA ALA A 148 -17.49 4.78 -4.06
C ALA A 148 -17.10 6.27 -3.98
N ASN A 149 -16.87 6.86 -5.14
CA ASN A 149 -16.55 8.28 -5.30
C ASN A 149 -15.28 8.77 -4.57
N SER A 150 -14.36 7.85 -4.23
CA SER A 150 -13.07 8.14 -3.64
C SER A 150 -11.94 7.61 -4.52
N PRO A 151 -10.83 8.35 -4.70
CA PRO A 151 -9.66 7.86 -5.42
C PRO A 151 -8.97 6.68 -4.69
N GLY A 152 -9.31 6.42 -3.42
CA GLY A 152 -8.70 5.38 -2.59
C GLY A 152 -7.26 5.73 -2.16
N LYS A 153 -6.93 5.53 -0.88
CA LYS A 153 -5.53 5.45 -0.43
C LYS A 153 -5.25 3.99 -0.08
N PRO A 154 -4.21 3.36 -0.64
CA PRO A 154 -3.89 1.98 -0.29
C PRO A 154 -3.50 1.91 1.19
N TRP A 155 -4.17 1.04 1.94
CA TRP A 155 -3.77 0.64 3.28
C TRP A 155 -3.14 -0.74 3.20
N PHE A 156 -1.93 -0.88 3.74
CA PHE A 156 -1.24 -2.16 3.87
C PHE A 156 -1.51 -2.75 5.25
N TYR A 157 -1.87 -4.02 5.30
CA TYR A 157 -1.93 -4.82 6.53
C TYR A 157 -1.01 -6.02 6.40
N TYR A 158 -0.24 -6.30 7.45
CA TYR A 158 0.56 -7.52 7.54
C TYR A 158 -0.28 -8.59 8.22
N SER A 159 -0.40 -9.77 7.60
CA SER A 159 -0.92 -10.96 8.26
C SER A 159 0.12 -12.06 8.18
N THR A 160 0.66 -12.48 9.32
CA THR A 160 1.52 -13.67 9.40
C THR A 160 0.64 -14.91 9.35
N SER A 161 0.31 -15.39 8.15
CA SER A 161 -0.24 -16.74 8.00
C SER A 161 0.90 -17.73 7.91
N LEU A 162 1.11 -18.55 8.94
CA LEU A 162 1.82 -19.83 8.80
C LEU A 162 0.91 -20.79 8.03
N GLY A 163 0.77 -20.54 6.73
CA GLY A 163 -0.02 -21.35 5.81
C GLY A 163 0.93 -22.15 4.94
N GLN A 164 0.89 -23.47 5.09
CA GLN A 164 1.45 -24.39 4.11
C GLN A 164 0.72 -24.12 2.79
N PHE A 165 1.43 -23.67 1.75
CA PHE A 165 0.87 -23.58 0.41
C PHE A 165 0.62 -25.02 -0.06
N ASP A 166 -0.59 -25.50 0.19
CA ASP A 166 -1.04 -26.80 -0.28
C ASP A 166 -1.41 -26.69 -1.76
N SER A 167 -0.68 -27.42 -2.60
CA SER A 167 -0.98 -27.58 -4.02
C SER A 167 -2.29 -28.33 -4.29
N SER A 168 -3.00 -28.78 -3.25
CA SER A 168 -4.26 -29.51 -3.34
C SER A 168 -5.52 -28.64 -3.35
N ILE A 169 -5.38 -27.31 -3.27
CA ILE A 169 -6.45 -26.35 -3.63
C ILE A 169 -6.10 -25.72 -4.98
N TYR A 170 -5.98 -26.58 -5.99
CA TYR A 170 -6.07 -26.27 -7.42
C TYR A 170 -6.93 -27.36 -8.07
#